data_AF-M3I066-F1
#
_entry.id   AF-M3I066-F1
#
_cell.length_a   1.000
_cell.length_b   1.000
_cell.length_c   1.000
_cell.angle_alpha   90.00
_cell.angle_beta   90.00
_cell.angle_gamma   90.00
#
_symmetry.space_group_name_H-M   'P 1'
#
loop_
_entity.id
_entity.type
_entity.pdbx_description
1 polymer ?
#
loop_
_entity_poly.entity_id
_entity_poly.type
_entity_poly.pdbx_seq_one_letter_code
_entity_poly.pdbx_strand_id
1 'polypeptide(L)'
;MAYELHPRKNAFPGPGPQAPSWWIERILEYSTKKIPNSKLYMAIPTYGYDWPLNCDIPSKAVFYSRAQYIKTNWNPRIEEPTDVVQIFKNARKSGDWIYLRPYLYRHEGHVYDDPSLWYTLGNCDRVAFYINRRSFETKMNLLKKYKIRGFSFWQLIQDNDPEIPRLLKTNNRTSR
;
A
#
# COMPACT_ATOMS: atom_id res chain seq x y z
N MET A 1 -6.47 -12.96 5.91
CA MET A 1 -5.27 -12.11 6.07
C MET A 1 -5.54 -10.78 5.37
N ALA A 2 -5.20 -9.64 5.98
CA ALA A 2 -5.62 -8.31 5.52
C ALA A 2 -4.57 -7.63 4.63
N TYR A 3 -4.10 -8.32 3.59
CA TYR A 3 -3.19 -7.79 2.55
C TYR A 3 -3.45 -8.50 1.21
N GLU A 4 -2.78 -8.08 0.13
CA GLU A 4 -3.03 -8.51 -1.26
C GLU A 4 -4.41 -8.10 -1.82
N LEU A 5 -4.94 -6.92 -1.45
CA LEU A 5 -6.11 -6.37 -2.14
C LEU A 5 -5.81 -6.15 -3.64
N HIS A 6 -4.58 -5.70 -3.93
CA HIS A 6 -4.04 -5.53 -5.28
C HIS A 6 -2.80 -6.43 -5.47
N PRO A 7 -2.96 -7.69 -5.92
CA PRO A 7 -1.85 -8.61 -6.09
C PRO A 7 -0.89 -8.25 -7.24
N ARG A 8 0.27 -8.91 -7.26
CA ARG A 8 1.35 -8.74 -8.25
C ARG A 8 0.94 -8.92 -9.73
N LYS A 9 -0.27 -9.36 -10.06
CA LYS A 9 -0.62 -9.65 -11.47
C LYS A 9 -0.94 -8.36 -12.24
N ASN A 10 -0.52 -8.27 -13.51
CA ASN A 10 -0.90 -7.22 -14.46
C ASN A 10 -2.29 -7.49 -15.04
N ALA A 11 -3.25 -7.75 -14.17
CA ALA A 11 -4.61 -8.11 -14.51
C ALA A 11 -5.52 -7.72 -13.33
N PHE A 12 -6.72 -8.28 -13.28
CA PHE A 12 -7.62 -8.07 -12.16
C PHE A 12 -6.93 -8.31 -10.81
N PRO A 13 -7.06 -7.41 -9.83
CA PRO A 13 -7.92 -6.22 -9.77
C PRO A 13 -7.22 -4.89 -10.16
N GLY A 14 -6.07 -4.97 -10.82
CA GLY A 14 -5.28 -3.81 -11.25
C GLY A 14 -4.28 -3.31 -10.19
N PRO A 15 -3.41 -2.34 -10.56
CA PRO A 15 -2.47 -1.71 -9.64
C PRO A 15 -3.16 -0.98 -8.48
N GLY A 16 -2.57 -1.02 -7.29
CA GLY A 16 -3.11 -0.33 -6.12
C GLY A 16 -2.40 -0.70 -4.81
N PRO A 17 -2.81 -0.11 -3.67
CA PRO A 17 -2.20 -0.41 -2.38
C PRO A 17 -2.52 -1.83 -1.89
N GLN A 18 -1.59 -2.46 -1.18
CA GLN A 18 -1.76 -3.84 -0.70
C GLN A 18 -2.86 -4.00 0.35
N ALA A 19 -3.00 -3.00 1.22
CA ALA A 19 -3.86 -3.07 2.39
C ALA A 19 -4.37 -1.66 2.76
N PRO A 20 -5.18 -1.01 1.91
CA PRO A 20 -5.63 0.36 2.20
C PRO A 20 -6.51 0.40 3.46
N SER A 21 -6.43 1.51 4.21
CA SER A 21 -7.08 1.65 5.52
C SER A 21 -8.59 1.40 5.49
N TRP A 22 -9.31 1.90 4.48
CA TRP A 22 -10.76 1.68 4.36
C TRP A 22 -11.12 0.18 4.27
N TRP A 23 -10.28 -0.62 3.62
CA TRP A 23 -10.52 -2.05 3.43
C TRP A 23 -10.20 -2.83 4.69
N ILE A 24 -9.09 -2.48 5.33
CA ILE A 24 -8.74 -2.99 6.66
C ILE A 24 -9.86 -2.70 7.66
N GLU A 25 -10.38 -1.49 7.67
CA GLU A 25 -11.43 -1.06 8.59
C GLU A 25 -12.68 -1.92 8.43
N ARG A 26 -13.15 -2.16 7.21
CA ARG A 26 -14.28 -3.07 6.94
C ARG A 26 -14.02 -4.50 7.43
N ILE A 27 -12.80 -5.02 7.29
CA ILE A 27 -12.43 -6.34 7.82
C ILE A 27 -12.53 -6.35 9.34
N LEU A 28 -12.03 -5.30 10.02
CA LEU A 28 -12.09 -5.19 11.48
C LEU A 28 -13.52 -5.04 12.00
N GLU A 29 -14.36 -4.23 11.34
CA GLU A 29 -15.77 -4.05 11.69
C GLU A 29 -16.54 -5.36 11.68
N TYR A 30 -16.27 -6.21 10.69
CA TYR A 30 -16.86 -7.54 10.62
C TYR A 30 -16.27 -8.47 11.68
N SER A 31 -14.95 -8.54 11.77
CA SER A 31 -14.24 -9.54 12.58
C SER A 31 -14.50 -9.36 14.08
N THR A 32 -14.51 -8.12 14.57
CA THR A 32 -14.74 -7.82 15.99
C THR A 32 -16.17 -8.12 16.45
N LYS A 33 -17.14 -8.18 15.53
CA LYS A 33 -18.52 -8.65 15.82
C LYS A 33 -18.64 -10.17 15.93
N LYS A 34 -17.64 -10.92 15.46
CA LYS A 34 -17.68 -12.39 15.33
C LYS A 34 -16.68 -13.10 16.24
N ILE A 35 -15.54 -12.47 16.53
CA ILE A 35 -14.44 -13.06 17.27
C ILE A 35 -14.04 -12.08 18.37
N PRO A 36 -13.84 -12.54 19.62
CA PRO A 36 -13.33 -11.68 20.69
C PRO A 36 -12.04 -10.98 20.28
N ASN A 37 -11.97 -9.67 20.51
CA ASN A 37 -10.84 -8.84 20.07
C ASN A 37 -9.48 -9.35 20.57
N SER A 38 -9.45 -9.99 21.75
CA SER A 38 -8.25 -10.62 22.35
C SER A 38 -7.71 -11.81 21.57
N LYS A 39 -8.45 -12.35 20.60
CA LYS A 39 -8.03 -13.43 19.70
C LYS A 39 -7.68 -12.94 18.29
N LEU A 40 -7.87 -11.66 18.00
CA LEU A 40 -7.67 -11.10 16.67
C LEU A 40 -6.27 -10.50 16.50
N TYR A 41 -5.57 -10.96 15.46
CA TYR A 41 -4.31 -10.38 14.99
C TYR A 41 -4.48 -9.96 13.53
N MET A 42 -4.08 -8.73 13.20
CA MET A 42 -4.10 -8.25 11.81
C MET A 42 -2.76 -8.45 11.14
N ALA A 43 -2.73 -9.01 9.93
CA ALA A 43 -1.52 -9.03 9.11
C ALA A 43 -1.29 -7.67 8.44
N ILE A 44 -0.11 -7.09 8.62
CA ILE A 44 0.33 -5.85 7.97
C ILE A 44 1.48 -6.18 6.99
N PRO A 45 1.36 -5.82 5.70
CA PRO A 45 2.42 -6.03 4.73
C PRO A 45 3.53 -4.98 4.90
N THR A 46 4.75 -5.33 4.53
CA THR A 46 5.91 -4.41 4.50
C THR A 46 6.52 -4.24 3.11
N TYR A 47 5.70 -4.49 2.11
CA TYR A 47 6.04 -4.46 0.71
C TYR A 47 4.83 -3.96 -0.07
N GLY A 48 5.06 -3.56 -1.30
CA GLY A 48 4.03 -3.46 -2.31
C GLY A 48 4.56 -3.95 -3.65
N TYR A 49 3.98 -3.45 -4.74
CA TYR A 49 4.43 -3.79 -6.07
C TYR A 49 4.59 -2.55 -6.95
N ASP A 50 5.40 -2.72 -7.99
CA ASP A 50 5.67 -1.81 -9.08
C ASP A 50 5.10 -2.41 -10.35
N TRP A 51 3.95 -1.87 -10.78
CA TRP A 51 3.22 -2.33 -11.96
C TRP A 51 3.56 -1.48 -13.18
N PRO A 52 3.71 -2.09 -14.36
CA PRO A 52 3.53 -1.36 -15.59
C PRO A 52 2.06 -0.95 -15.77
N LEU A 53 1.84 0.14 -16.47
CA LEU A 53 0.52 0.67 -16.78
C LEU A 53 0.15 0.44 -18.25
N ASN A 54 1.12 0.52 -19.16
CA ASN A 54 0.91 0.50 -20.62
C ASN A 54 1.84 -0.47 -21.38
N CYS A 55 2.65 -1.28 -20.70
CA CYS A 55 3.62 -2.17 -21.34
C CYS A 55 3.61 -3.58 -20.75
N ASP A 56 3.81 -4.60 -21.59
CA ASP A 56 3.73 -6.01 -21.18
C ASP A 56 5.03 -6.51 -20.56
N ILE A 57 5.30 -6.11 -19.32
CA ILE A 57 6.42 -6.60 -18.52
C ILE A 57 5.96 -7.01 -17.12
N PRO A 58 6.56 -8.03 -16.48
CA PRO A 58 6.14 -8.43 -15.15
C PRO A 58 6.25 -7.30 -14.12
N SER A 59 5.25 -7.18 -13.25
CA SER A 59 5.38 -6.33 -12.07
C SER A 59 6.45 -6.88 -11.11
N LYS A 60 6.97 -6.00 -10.24
CA LYS A 60 8.05 -6.34 -9.30
C LYS A 60 7.63 -6.00 -7.87
N ALA A 61 8.09 -6.80 -6.91
CA ALA A 61 7.96 -6.43 -5.50
C ALA A 61 8.78 -5.16 -5.22
N VAL A 62 8.22 -4.29 -4.39
CA VAL A 62 8.85 -3.07 -3.93
C VAL A 62 8.90 -3.09 -2.41
N PHE A 63 10.12 -3.11 -1.90
CA PHE A 63 10.46 -2.88 -0.51
C PHE A 63 11.02 -1.46 -0.34
N TYR A 64 11.49 -1.12 0.85
CA TYR A 64 11.86 0.25 1.19
C TYR A 64 13.00 0.79 0.32
N SER A 65 14.13 0.08 0.24
CA SER A 65 15.31 0.49 -0.55
C SER A 65 14.96 0.69 -2.01
N ARG A 66 14.09 -0.17 -2.56
CA ARG A 66 13.64 -0.06 -3.95
C ARG A 66 12.81 1.19 -4.17
N ALA A 67 11.90 1.52 -3.25
CA ALA A 67 11.14 2.76 -3.31
C ALA A 67 12.07 3.99 -3.24
N GLN A 68 13.07 3.99 -2.36
CA GLN A 68 14.08 5.07 -2.29
C GLN A 68 14.89 5.17 -3.58
N TYR A 69 15.31 4.04 -4.15
CA TYR A 69 16.01 4.02 -5.43
C TYR A 69 15.18 4.67 -6.55
N ILE A 70 13.88 4.32 -6.65
CA ILE A 70 12.97 4.92 -7.64
C ILE A 70 12.90 6.44 -7.44
N LYS A 71 12.71 6.90 -6.19
CA LYS A 71 12.66 8.33 -5.85
C LYS A 71 13.91 9.09 -6.29
N THR A 72 15.09 8.54 -6.00
CA THR A 72 16.36 9.22 -6.27
C THR A 72 16.74 9.21 -7.75
N ASN A 73 16.46 8.12 -8.46
CA ASN A 73 17.04 7.92 -9.79
C ASN A 73 16.08 8.25 -10.94
N TRP A 74 14.76 8.19 -10.71
CA TRP A 74 13.76 8.18 -11.79
C TRP A 74 12.78 9.35 -11.74
N ASN A 75 13.04 10.32 -10.86
CA ASN A 75 12.25 11.55 -10.71
C ASN A 75 10.72 11.32 -10.76
N PRO A 76 10.19 10.40 -9.94
CA PRO A 76 8.78 10.06 -9.97
C PRO A 76 7.94 11.24 -9.44
N ARG A 77 6.67 11.30 -9.87
CA ARG A 77 5.63 11.99 -9.10
C ARG A 77 5.36 11.18 -7.84
N ILE A 78 5.56 11.78 -6.67
CA ILE A 78 5.39 11.17 -5.36
C ILE A 78 4.04 11.61 -4.80
N GLU A 79 3.22 10.66 -4.33
CA GLU A 79 1.88 10.94 -3.78
C GLU A 79 1.68 10.24 -2.44
N GLU A 80 1.25 10.97 -1.42
CA GLU A 80 0.85 10.47 -0.09
C GLU A 80 0.06 11.56 0.68
N PRO A 81 -1.28 11.51 0.71
CA PRO A 81 -2.12 10.39 0.32
C PRO A 81 -2.26 10.23 -1.21
N THR A 82 -2.58 9.02 -1.66
CA THR A 82 -2.73 8.70 -3.09
C THR A 82 -4.20 8.70 -3.51
N ASP A 83 -4.58 9.60 -4.44
CA ASP A 83 -5.85 9.55 -5.17
C ASP A 83 -5.61 9.09 -6.62
N VAL A 84 -5.81 7.79 -6.87
CA VAL A 84 -5.57 7.17 -8.18
C VAL A 84 -6.46 7.77 -9.27
N VAL A 85 -7.70 8.13 -8.95
CA VAL A 85 -8.66 8.68 -9.92
C VAL A 85 -8.24 10.09 -10.33
N GLN A 86 -7.83 10.92 -9.38
CA GLN A 86 -7.33 12.27 -9.66
C GLN A 86 -6.02 12.21 -10.46
N ILE A 87 -5.11 11.29 -10.12
CA ILE A 87 -3.86 11.12 -10.85
C ILE A 87 -4.13 10.67 -12.30
N PHE A 88 -5.03 9.71 -12.50
CA PHE A 88 -5.44 9.26 -13.83
C PHE A 88 -6.00 10.41 -14.69
N LYS A 89 -6.87 11.26 -14.11
CA LYS A 89 -7.47 12.40 -14.82
C LYS A 89 -6.43 13.45 -15.25
N ASN A 90 -5.39 13.64 -14.45
CA ASN A 90 -4.40 14.70 -14.67
C ASN A 90 -3.17 14.23 -15.46
N ALA A 91 -2.93 12.93 -15.54
CA ALA A 91 -1.78 12.38 -16.22
C ALA A 91 -1.93 12.45 -17.75
N ARG A 92 -0.87 12.87 -18.43
CA ARG A 92 -0.81 12.86 -19.89
C ARG A 92 -0.81 11.41 -20.39
N LYS A 93 -1.57 11.13 -21.45
CA LYS A 93 -1.67 9.79 -22.07
C LYS A 93 -2.17 8.69 -21.11
N SER A 94 -2.87 9.02 -20.03
CA SER A 94 -3.44 8.03 -19.11
C SER A 94 -4.46 7.09 -19.78
N GLY A 95 -5.03 7.48 -20.92
CA GLY A 95 -5.83 6.59 -21.77
C GLY A 95 -5.12 5.29 -22.18
N ASP A 96 -3.78 5.31 -22.26
CA ASP A 96 -2.93 4.18 -22.64
C ASP A 96 -2.65 3.22 -21.47
N TRP A 97 -3.07 3.55 -20.25
CA TRP A 97 -2.83 2.75 -19.05
C TRP A 97 -3.76 1.53 -18.99
N ILE A 98 -3.59 0.60 -19.93
CA ILE A 98 -4.42 -0.59 -20.13
C ILE A 98 -4.50 -1.51 -18.89
N TYR A 99 -3.50 -1.48 -18.00
CA TYR A 99 -3.52 -2.30 -16.78
C TYR A 99 -4.21 -1.62 -15.59
N LEU A 100 -4.49 -0.32 -15.66
CA LEU A 100 -5.19 0.43 -14.61
C LEU A 100 -6.59 0.88 -15.03
N ARG A 101 -6.75 1.40 -16.26
CA ARG A 101 -7.99 1.97 -16.79
C ARG A 101 -9.21 1.04 -16.62
N PRO A 102 -9.14 -0.28 -16.90
CA PRO A 102 -10.27 -1.19 -16.72
C PRO A 102 -10.72 -1.38 -15.26
N TYR A 103 -9.88 -0.98 -14.29
CA TYR A 103 -10.08 -1.20 -12.87
C TYR A 103 -10.25 0.10 -12.07
N LEU A 104 -10.36 1.26 -12.74
CA LEU A 104 -10.53 2.57 -12.08
C LEU A 104 -11.71 2.62 -11.11
N TYR A 105 -12.79 1.88 -11.39
CA TYR A 105 -13.96 1.78 -10.51
C TYR A 105 -13.62 1.28 -9.10
N ARG A 106 -12.50 0.55 -8.91
CA ARG A 106 -12.04 0.10 -7.59
C ARG A 106 -11.38 1.19 -6.76
N HIS A 107 -11.06 2.31 -7.39
CA HIS A 107 -10.43 3.47 -6.77
C HIS A 107 -11.42 4.63 -6.55
N GLU A 108 -12.63 4.53 -7.10
CA GLU A 108 -13.66 5.56 -6.95
C GLU A 108 -14.04 5.79 -5.48
N GLY A 109 -14.00 7.06 -5.06
CA GLY A 109 -14.32 7.43 -3.67
C GLY A 109 -13.25 7.04 -2.64
N HIS A 110 -12.07 6.60 -3.08
CA HIS A 110 -11.00 6.17 -2.19
C HIS A 110 -9.73 7.01 -2.35
N VAL A 111 -9.27 7.55 -1.21
CA VAL A 111 -7.98 8.21 -1.06
C VAL A 111 -7.15 7.37 -0.10
N TYR A 112 -5.96 6.96 -0.53
CA TYR A 112 -5.15 5.98 0.20
C TYR A 112 -4.09 6.65 1.06
N ASP A 113 -3.92 6.18 2.30
CA ASP A 113 -2.79 6.55 3.16
C ASP A 113 -1.47 5.96 2.65
N ASP A 114 -1.53 4.94 1.80
CA ASP A 114 -0.37 4.30 1.21
C ASP A 114 0.31 5.20 0.16
N PRO A 115 1.64 5.38 0.25
CA PRO A 115 2.38 6.18 -0.71
C PRO A 115 2.49 5.49 -2.07
N SER A 116 2.53 6.29 -3.12
CA SER A 116 2.76 5.82 -4.49
C SER A 116 3.80 6.67 -5.24
N LEU A 117 4.47 6.03 -6.20
CA LEU A 117 5.46 6.64 -7.08
C LEU A 117 5.06 6.39 -8.53
N TRP A 118 4.87 7.47 -9.30
CA TRP A 118 4.41 7.43 -10.70
C TRP A 118 5.51 7.93 -11.61
N TYR A 119 5.94 7.12 -12.57
CA TYR A 119 7.12 7.41 -13.38
C TYR A 119 7.11 6.65 -14.70
N THR A 120 7.97 7.06 -15.63
CA THR A 120 8.11 6.44 -16.94
C THR A 120 9.53 5.92 -17.12
N LEU A 121 9.68 4.69 -17.62
CA LEU A 121 10.97 4.10 -18.01
C LEU A 121 10.84 3.40 -19.35
N GLY A 122 11.69 3.78 -20.31
CA GLY A 122 11.72 3.12 -21.62
C GLY A 122 10.34 3.09 -22.29
N ASN A 123 9.62 4.22 -22.25
CA ASN A 123 8.23 4.39 -22.72
C ASN A 123 7.16 3.58 -21.96
N CYS A 124 7.53 2.91 -20.88
CA CYS A 124 6.58 2.26 -19.99
C CYS A 124 6.25 3.15 -18.80
N ASP A 125 4.99 3.52 -18.67
CA ASP A 125 4.46 4.17 -17.48
C ASP A 125 4.28 3.14 -16.37
N ARG A 126 4.60 3.54 -15.15
CA ARG A 126 4.65 2.64 -13.99
C ARG A 126 4.09 3.32 -12.76
N VAL A 127 3.52 2.50 -11.88
CA VAL A 127 3.16 2.92 -10.52
C VAL A 127 3.70 1.93 -9.51
N ALA A 128 4.41 2.44 -8.51
CA ALA A 128 4.89 1.67 -7.37
C ALA A 128 4.17 2.09 -6.09
N PHE A 129 3.39 1.19 -5.50
CA PHE A 129 2.89 1.33 -4.14
C PHE A 129 3.84 0.65 -3.16
N TYR A 130 4.06 1.25 -2.00
CA TYR A 130 4.95 0.71 -0.97
C TYR A 130 4.45 1.11 0.42
N ILE A 131 5.10 0.58 1.47
CA ILE A 131 4.80 0.91 2.87
C ILE A 131 5.95 1.74 3.43
N ASN A 132 5.62 2.80 4.16
CA ASN A 132 6.56 3.62 4.92
C ASN A 132 6.09 3.73 6.38
N ARG A 133 6.83 4.47 7.21
CA ARG A 133 6.45 4.76 8.60
C ARG A 133 5.01 5.26 8.74
N ARG A 134 4.58 6.20 7.90
CA ARG A 134 3.29 6.89 8.01
C ARG A 134 2.13 5.96 7.69
N SER A 135 2.15 5.29 6.55
CA SER A 135 1.10 4.34 6.18
C SER A 135 1.06 3.14 7.14
N PHE A 136 2.21 2.71 7.66
CA PHE A 136 2.27 1.72 8.73
C PHE A 136 1.62 2.22 10.03
N GLU A 137 1.89 3.46 10.44
CA GLU A 137 1.31 4.07 11.64
C GLU A 137 -0.22 4.22 11.53
N THR A 138 -0.74 4.62 10.38
CA THR A 138 -2.20 4.66 10.12
C THR A 138 -2.84 3.31 10.35
N LYS A 139 -2.23 2.23 9.84
CA LYS A 139 -2.70 0.85 10.04
C LYS A 139 -2.64 0.46 11.52
N MET A 140 -1.56 0.78 12.22
CA MET A 140 -1.44 0.56 13.67
C MET A 140 -2.52 1.30 14.48
N ASN A 141 -2.92 2.50 14.05
CA ASN A 141 -3.99 3.25 14.70
C ASN A 141 -5.36 2.57 14.53
N LEU A 142 -5.61 1.88 13.42
CA LEU A 142 -6.80 1.04 13.26
C LEU A 142 -6.83 -0.10 14.28
N LEU A 143 -5.69 -0.77 14.52
CA LEU A 143 -5.63 -1.83 15.53
C LEU A 143 -6.00 -1.32 16.93
N LYS A 144 -5.48 -0.14 17.29
CA LYS A 144 -5.80 0.53 18.56
C LYS A 144 -7.28 0.90 18.63
N LYS A 145 -7.84 1.50 17.57
CA LYS A 145 -9.26 1.88 17.46
C LYS A 145 -10.18 0.68 17.72
N TYR A 146 -9.89 -0.47 17.10
CA TYR A 146 -10.69 -1.69 17.25
C TYR A 146 -10.29 -2.56 18.44
N LYS A 147 -9.30 -2.13 19.24
CA LYS A 147 -8.84 -2.81 20.46
C LYS A 147 -8.49 -4.28 20.24
N ILE A 148 -7.93 -4.64 19.08
CA ILE A 148 -7.52 -6.03 18.80
C ILE A 148 -6.19 -6.38 19.45
N ARG A 149 -5.93 -7.67 19.64
CA ARG A 149 -4.79 -8.20 20.42
C ARG A 149 -3.42 -7.76 19.91
N GLY A 150 -3.26 -7.64 18.60
CA GLY A 150 -1.99 -7.26 17.99
C GLY A 150 -1.97 -7.40 16.47
N PHE A 151 -0.76 -7.49 15.90
CA PHE A 151 -0.54 -7.68 14.47
C PHE A 151 0.43 -8.84 14.20
N SER A 152 0.41 -9.30 12.95
CA SER A 152 1.45 -10.13 12.34
C SER A 152 2.07 -9.34 11.19
N PHE A 153 3.33 -9.65 10.88
CA PHE A 153 4.16 -8.84 9.98
C PHE A 153 4.62 -9.70 8.82
N TRP A 154 4.27 -9.33 7.58
CA TRP A 154 4.73 -10.03 6.38
C TRP A 154 5.51 -9.06 5.48
N GLN A 155 6.84 -9.09 5.48
CA GLN A 155 7.73 -9.96 6.25
C GLN A 155 8.87 -9.16 6.85
N LEU A 156 9.37 -9.65 7.99
CA LEU A 156 10.51 -9.05 8.67
C LEU A 156 11.79 -9.31 7.86
N ILE A 157 12.33 -8.26 7.25
CA ILE A 157 13.58 -8.30 6.49
C ILE A 157 14.38 -7.01 6.73
N GLN A 158 15.67 -7.04 6.39
CA GLN A 158 16.53 -5.84 6.51
C GLN A 158 16.05 -4.67 5.64
N ASP A 159 15.28 -4.94 4.59
CA ASP A 159 14.77 -3.94 3.63
C ASP A 159 13.37 -3.40 3.99
N ASN A 160 12.95 -3.53 5.24
CA ASN A 160 11.79 -2.78 5.74
C ASN A 160 12.18 -1.32 6.03
N ASP A 161 11.19 -0.42 6.06
CA ASP A 161 11.45 0.97 6.46
C ASP A 161 12.08 1.02 7.87
N PRO A 162 13.30 1.58 8.04
CA PRO A 162 14.01 1.58 9.31
C PRO A 162 13.30 2.38 10.41
N GLU A 163 12.33 3.23 10.05
CA GLU A 163 11.51 3.98 11.00
C GLU A 163 10.39 3.14 11.62
N ILE A 164 9.98 2.02 10.99
CA ILE A 164 8.93 1.15 11.54
C ILE A 164 9.38 0.52 12.87
N PRO A 165 10.55 -0.13 12.98
CA PRO A 165 11.04 -0.60 14.28
C PRO A 165 11.18 0.50 15.33
N ARG A 166 11.54 1.73 14.93
CA ARG A 166 11.65 2.89 15.84
C ARG A 166 10.28 3.28 16.39
N LEU A 167 9.26 3.37 15.53
CA LEU A 167 7.88 3.61 15.92
C LEU A 167 7.37 2.57 16.92
N LEU A 168 7.61 1.29 16.67
CA LEU A 168 7.19 0.20 17.55
C LEU A 168 7.84 0.28 18.94
N LYS A 169 9.12 0.67 19.02
CA LYS A 169 9.81 0.88 20.31
C LYS A 169 9.22 2.03 21.11
N THR A 170 8.88 3.14 20.46
CA THR A 170 8.28 4.32 21.13
C THR A 170 6.89 3.99 21.69
N ASN A 171 6.05 3.33 20.89
CA ASN A 171 4.68 2.98 21.31
C ASN A 171 4.64 2.00 22.50
N ASN A 172 5.66 1.14 22.66
CA ASN A 172 5.75 0.23 23.80
C ASN A 172 6.20 0.91 25.10
N ARG A 173 6.81 2.10 25.02
CA ARG A 173 7.26 2.86 26.19
C ARG A 173 6.14 3.71 26.80
N THR A 174 5.16 4.14 26.02
CA THR A 174 4.02 4.94 26.47
C THR A 174 2.84 4.11 27.00
N SER A 175 2.91 2.78 26.87
CA SER A 175 1.88 1.84 27.35
C SER A 175 2.26 1.12 28.65
N ARG A 176 3.28 1.61 29.37
CA ARG A 176 3.63 1.21 30.74
C ARG A 176 3.37 2.38 31.66
#